data_AF-A0A1C9W753-F1
#
_entry.id   AF-A0A1C9W753-F1
#
_cell.length_a   1.000
_cell.length_b   1.000
_cell.length_c   1.000
_cell.angle_alpha   90.00
_cell.angle_beta   90.00
_cell.angle_gamma   90.00
#
_symmetry.space_group_name_H-M   'P 1'
#
loop_
_entity.id
_entity.type
_entity.pdbx_description
1 polymer ?
#
loop_
_entity_poly.entity_id
_entity_poly.type
_entity_poly.pdbx_seq_one_letter_code
_entity_poly.pdbx_strand_id
1 'polypeptide(L)'
;MRRNRNKRQQEEFNISFLDVICCGFGAIVLLLMIAKTVEPIVLEEAELDLDGQVEDLQQQLAEIRGETTVLNRDLNAKREQLDIERERIAILRGELETLQAQFARKTEGESEEGKVRGELTVALQSLTEEMRRLLGENYQRKNNVIGGIPVDSEYILFIIDTSGSMFNYGWDRMMEEMVNTLNLYPNVKGIQVMNDMGDYMFSNYRNKWIPDTPGRRDAILQRLKSWNPFSNSSPVEGIQKAVRSFYDPNKKISIYVLGDEFTGKSIRNVMLAVDRVNAQHGESKRNVRIHAIGFPIQFSRPPHLQTTGLRFAALMRELTYRNGGTFVGLNDFR
;
A
#
# COMPACT_ATOMS: atom_id res chain seq x y z
N MET A 1 -134.23 39.11 -1.71
CA MET A 1 -133.83 40.19 -2.64
C MET A 1 -132.31 40.08 -2.92
N ARG A 2 -131.91 40.11 -4.21
CA ARG A 2 -130.51 40.26 -4.73
C ARG A 2 -129.81 41.46 -4.07
N ARG A 3 -128.49 41.66 -3.97
CA ARG A 3 -127.23 41.33 -4.70
C ARG A 3 -126.10 41.76 -3.70
N ASN A 4 -124.86 41.28 -3.64
CA ASN A 4 -123.82 41.46 -4.65
C ASN A 4 -122.55 40.67 -4.21
N ARG A 5 -122.06 39.77 -5.06
CA ARG A 5 -120.68 39.25 -5.04
C ARG A 5 -119.81 40.23 -5.84
N ASN A 6 -118.68 40.69 -5.28
CA ASN A 6 -117.42 41.04 -5.97
C ASN A 6 -116.58 42.02 -5.14
N LYS A 7 -115.87 41.55 -4.10
CA LYS A 7 -114.85 42.38 -3.42
C LYS A 7 -113.83 41.57 -2.58
N ARG A 8 -113.42 40.37 -3.01
CA ARG A 8 -112.48 39.54 -2.23
C ARG A 8 -111.31 38.92 -3.01
N GLN A 9 -111.07 39.31 -4.25
CA GLN A 9 -110.00 38.74 -5.10
C GLN A 9 -108.84 39.70 -5.43
N GLN A 10 -108.89 40.96 -4.97
CA GLN A 10 -107.92 42.00 -5.37
C GLN A 10 -106.85 42.34 -4.31
N GLU A 11 -106.95 41.81 -3.08
CA GLU A 11 -105.97 42.08 -2.02
C GLU A 11 -104.84 41.04 -1.92
N GLU A 12 -105.03 39.80 -2.39
CA GLU A 12 -103.97 38.77 -2.38
C GLU A 12 -102.86 39.04 -3.40
N PHE A 13 -103.13 39.77 -4.50
CA PHE A 13 -102.14 40.07 -5.55
C PHE A 13 -101.15 41.19 -5.19
N ASN A 14 -101.43 42.04 -4.21
CA ASN A 14 -100.57 43.19 -3.88
C ASN A 14 -99.48 42.85 -2.83
N ILE A 15 -99.67 41.85 -1.99
CA ILE A 15 -98.67 41.46 -0.97
C ILE A 15 -97.57 40.62 -1.62
N SER A 16 -97.92 39.66 -2.48
CA SER A 16 -96.93 38.79 -3.14
C SER A 16 -96.06 39.52 -4.17
N PHE A 17 -96.54 40.61 -4.77
CA PHE A 17 -95.75 41.39 -5.73
C PHE A 17 -94.68 42.25 -5.04
N LEU A 18 -94.99 42.80 -3.86
CA LEU A 18 -94.04 43.58 -3.07
C LEU A 18 -92.89 42.70 -2.55
N ASP A 19 -93.19 41.45 -2.17
CA ASP A 19 -92.19 40.49 -1.67
C ASP A 19 -91.18 40.09 -2.76
N VAL A 20 -91.66 39.89 -4.01
CA VAL A 20 -90.80 39.52 -5.14
C VAL A 20 -89.89 40.69 -5.56
N ILE A 21 -90.41 41.93 -5.56
CA ILE A 21 -89.58 43.11 -5.86
C ILE A 21 -88.58 43.38 -4.73
N CYS A 22 -88.97 43.20 -3.47
CA CYS A 22 -88.07 43.38 -2.32
C CYS A 22 -86.95 42.34 -2.32
N CYS A 23 -87.26 41.07 -2.63
CA CYS A 23 -86.28 40.01 -2.78
C CYS A 23 -85.34 40.24 -3.98
N GLY A 24 -85.89 40.67 -5.13
CA GLY A 24 -85.10 40.95 -6.32
C GLY A 24 -84.16 42.15 -6.15
N PHE A 25 -84.67 43.23 -5.54
CA PHE A 25 -83.87 44.42 -5.25
C PHE A 25 -82.80 44.13 -4.18
N GLY A 26 -83.13 43.34 -3.16
CA GLY A 26 -82.16 42.88 -2.15
C GLY A 26 -81.03 42.07 -2.77
N ALA A 27 -81.32 41.17 -3.71
CA ALA A 27 -80.31 40.38 -4.42
C ALA A 27 -79.38 41.25 -5.27
N ILE A 28 -79.92 42.28 -5.94
CA ILE A 28 -79.12 43.23 -6.73
C ILE A 28 -78.24 44.11 -5.84
N VAL A 29 -78.76 44.60 -4.72
CA VAL A 29 -77.98 45.40 -3.76
C VAL A 29 -76.88 44.55 -3.14
N LEU A 30 -77.15 43.29 -2.77
CA LEU A 30 -76.14 42.35 -2.29
C LEU A 30 -75.06 42.08 -3.33
N LEU A 31 -75.44 41.82 -4.59
CA LEU A 31 -74.48 41.63 -5.69
C LEU A 31 -73.59 42.87 -5.89
N LEU A 32 -74.18 44.07 -5.84
CA LEU A 32 -73.44 45.31 -6.05
C LEU A 32 -72.53 45.65 -4.87
N MET A 33 -72.94 45.27 -3.65
CA MET A 33 -72.13 45.41 -2.45
C MET A 33 -70.95 44.44 -2.47
N ILE A 34 -71.16 43.18 -2.88
CA ILE A 34 -70.08 42.19 -3.06
C ILE A 34 -69.11 42.64 -4.18
N ALA A 35 -69.62 43.14 -5.31
CA ALA A 35 -68.80 43.57 -6.43
C ALA A 35 -67.99 44.85 -6.14
N LYS A 36 -68.47 45.74 -5.25
CA LYS A 36 -67.73 46.97 -4.87
C LYS A 36 -66.71 46.78 -3.74
N THR A 37 -66.77 45.69 -2.98
CA THR A 37 -65.82 45.43 -1.86
C THR A 37 -64.59 44.61 -2.24
N VAL A 38 -64.49 44.15 -3.49
CA VAL A 38 -63.29 43.45 -3.99
C VAL A 38 -62.41 44.46 -4.72
N GLU A 39 -61.67 45.26 -3.96
CA GLU A 39 -60.50 45.96 -4.49
C GLU A 39 -59.40 44.93 -4.82
N PRO A 40 -58.65 45.07 -5.93
CA PRO A 40 -57.63 44.10 -6.32
C PRO A 40 -56.35 44.31 -5.49
N ILE A 41 -56.38 43.99 -4.20
CA ILE A 41 -55.24 44.20 -3.30
C ILE A 41 -54.28 42.97 -3.32
N VAL A 42 -54.63 41.88 -4.00
CA VAL A 42 -53.90 40.59 -3.91
C VAL A 42 -53.00 40.29 -5.12
N LEU A 43 -52.94 41.17 -6.13
CA LEU A 43 -52.12 40.94 -7.33
C LEU A 43 -50.68 41.47 -7.17
N GLU A 44 -50.48 42.63 -6.55
CA GLU A 44 -49.15 43.26 -6.41
C GLU A 44 -48.23 42.53 -5.43
N GLU A 45 -48.74 42.04 -4.29
CA GLU A 45 -47.93 41.24 -3.33
C GLU A 45 -47.55 39.87 -3.88
N ALA A 46 -48.43 39.24 -4.68
CA ALA A 46 -48.15 37.97 -5.34
C ALA A 46 -47.17 38.13 -6.51
N GLU A 47 -47.24 39.21 -7.29
CA GLU A 47 -46.25 39.53 -8.33
C GLU A 47 -44.87 39.82 -7.73
N LEU A 48 -44.78 40.58 -6.62
CA LEU A 48 -43.51 40.87 -5.95
C LEU A 48 -42.83 39.63 -5.34
N ASP A 49 -43.60 38.70 -4.75
CA ASP A 49 -43.07 37.42 -4.22
C ASP A 49 -42.62 36.48 -5.35
N LEU A 50 -43.36 36.44 -6.47
CA LEU A 50 -42.97 35.64 -7.64
C LEU A 50 -41.71 36.18 -8.32
N ASP A 51 -41.57 37.50 -8.46
CA ASP A 51 -40.37 38.12 -9.05
C ASP A 51 -39.13 37.87 -8.19
N GLY A 52 -39.25 37.96 -6.85
CA GLY A 52 -38.17 37.62 -5.93
C GLY A 52 -37.75 36.14 -6.00
N GLN A 53 -38.72 35.23 -6.13
CA GLN A 53 -38.43 33.80 -6.34
C GLN A 53 -37.78 33.53 -7.70
N VAL A 54 -38.17 34.25 -8.75
CA VAL A 54 -37.55 34.14 -10.07
C VAL A 54 -36.11 34.66 -10.04
N GLU A 55 -35.84 35.76 -9.35
CA GLU A 55 -34.49 36.31 -9.19
C GLU A 55 -33.57 35.36 -8.41
N ASP A 56 -34.05 34.78 -7.31
CA ASP A 56 -33.30 33.77 -6.53
C ASP A 56 -33.01 32.50 -7.35
N LEU A 57 -34.01 31.99 -8.08
CA LEU A 57 -33.81 30.85 -8.98
C LEU A 57 -32.82 31.16 -10.12
N GLN A 58 -32.81 32.39 -10.64
CA GLN A 58 -31.83 32.83 -11.63
C GLN A 58 -30.41 32.91 -11.05
N GLN A 59 -30.28 33.37 -9.80
CA GLN A 59 -29.00 33.42 -9.10
C GLN A 59 -28.45 32.01 -8.83
N GLN A 60 -29.29 31.09 -8.34
CA GLN A 60 -28.91 29.69 -8.14
C GLN A 60 -28.55 29.01 -9.47
N LEU A 61 -29.27 29.29 -10.55
CA LEU A 61 -28.93 28.77 -11.88
C LEU A 61 -27.57 29.29 -12.36
N ALA A 62 -27.24 30.56 -12.09
CA ALA A 62 -25.94 31.14 -12.43
C ALA A 62 -24.81 30.50 -11.62
N GLU A 63 -25.02 30.25 -10.32
CA GLU A 63 -24.07 29.57 -9.44
C GLU A 63 -23.79 28.13 -9.92
N ILE A 64 -24.85 27.34 -10.13
CA ILE A 64 -24.73 25.95 -10.62
C ILE A 64 -24.03 25.91 -11.98
N ARG A 65 -24.30 26.86 -12.88
CA ARG A 65 -23.59 26.97 -14.17
C ARG A 65 -22.11 27.31 -13.98
N GLY A 66 -21.77 28.17 -13.02
CA GLY A 66 -20.40 28.49 -12.64
C GLY A 66 -19.66 27.25 -12.14
N GLU A 67 -20.24 26.53 -11.18
CA GLU A 67 -19.70 25.28 -10.65
C GLU A 67 -19.53 24.21 -11.72
N THR A 68 -20.52 24.04 -12.59
CA THR A 68 -20.46 23.11 -13.73
C THR A 68 -19.33 23.50 -14.69
N THR A 69 -19.07 24.79 -14.88
CA THR A 69 -17.97 25.26 -15.73
C THR A 69 -16.60 24.93 -15.13
N VAL A 70 -16.43 25.14 -13.82
CA VAL A 70 -15.21 24.79 -13.10
C VAL A 70 -14.99 23.28 -13.11
N LEU A 71 -16.03 22.50 -12.81
CA LEU A 71 -15.96 21.04 -12.79
C LEU A 71 -15.63 20.46 -14.17
N ASN A 72 -16.18 21.02 -15.24
CA ASN A 72 -15.82 20.62 -16.61
C ASN A 72 -14.37 20.95 -16.95
N ARG A 73 -13.84 22.09 -16.49
CA ARG A 73 -12.42 22.44 -16.67
C ARG A 73 -11.51 21.46 -15.92
N ASP A 74 -11.84 21.13 -14.68
CA ASP A 74 -11.09 20.16 -13.87
C ASP A 74 -11.15 18.75 -14.47
N LEU A 75 -12.32 18.33 -14.96
CA LEU A 75 -12.49 17.04 -15.64
C LEU A 75 -11.61 16.96 -16.90
N ASN A 76 -11.52 18.04 -17.68
CA ASN A 76 -10.67 18.10 -18.86
C ASN A 76 -9.18 18.05 -18.49
N ALA A 77 -8.74 18.80 -17.47
CA ALA A 77 -7.37 18.75 -16.97
C ALA A 77 -7.01 17.34 -16.46
N LYS A 78 -7.95 16.65 -15.79
CA LYS A 78 -7.76 15.27 -15.34
C LYS A 78 -7.69 14.27 -16.49
N ARG A 79 -8.49 14.47 -17.55
CA ARG A 79 -8.41 13.65 -18.77
C ARG A 79 -7.05 13.80 -19.44
N GLU A 80 -6.56 15.02 -19.58
CA GLU A 80 -5.24 15.31 -20.15
C GLU A 80 -4.11 14.66 -19.32
N GLN A 81 -4.17 14.76 -17.98
CA GLN A 81 -3.23 14.05 -17.09
C GLN A 81 -3.28 12.52 -17.29
N LEU A 82 -4.48 11.96 -17.47
CA LEU A 82 -4.67 10.53 -17.64
C LEU A 82 -4.14 10.05 -18.99
N ASP A 83 -4.27 10.87 -20.04
CA ASP A 83 -3.71 10.58 -21.35
C ASP A 83 -2.17 10.62 -21.36
N ILE A 84 -1.56 11.59 -20.66
CA ILE A 84 -0.09 11.65 -20.45
C ILE A 84 0.42 10.39 -19.74
N GLU A 85 -0.26 9.95 -18.67
CA GLU A 85 0.15 8.74 -17.95
C GLU A 85 -0.09 7.46 -18.76
N ARG A 86 -1.14 7.41 -19.60
CA ARG A 86 -1.36 6.31 -20.53
C ARG A 86 -0.26 6.21 -21.58
N GLU A 87 0.17 7.34 -22.14
CA GLU A 87 1.30 7.40 -23.07
C GLU A 87 2.58 6.91 -22.40
N ARG A 88 2.85 7.35 -21.16
CA ARG A 88 3.99 6.88 -20.37
C ARG A 88 3.96 5.37 -20.10
N ILE A 89 2.78 4.82 -19.78
CA ILE A 89 2.60 3.38 -19.61
C ILE A 89 2.83 2.63 -20.93
N ALA A 90 2.40 3.17 -22.07
CA ALA A 90 2.63 2.55 -23.37
C ALA A 90 4.12 2.51 -23.72
N ILE A 91 4.86 3.60 -23.47
CA ILE A 91 6.32 3.65 -23.64
C ILE A 91 7.00 2.59 -22.78
N LEU A 92 6.68 2.54 -21.48
CA LEU A 92 7.27 1.58 -20.54
C LEU A 92 6.97 0.12 -20.91
N ARG A 93 5.78 -0.16 -21.46
CA ARG A 93 5.44 -1.49 -21.98
C ARG A 93 6.30 -1.86 -23.20
N GLY A 94 6.52 -0.92 -24.12
CA GLY A 94 7.42 -1.13 -25.27
C GLY A 94 8.88 -1.36 -24.85
N GLU A 95 9.38 -0.62 -23.85
CA GLU A 95 10.70 -0.85 -23.27
C GLU A 95 10.80 -2.24 -22.63
N LEU A 96 9.77 -2.67 -21.90
CA LEU A 96 9.70 -4.00 -21.30
C LEU A 96 9.71 -5.12 -22.34
N GLU A 97 8.92 -5.00 -23.41
CA GLU A 97 8.89 -5.97 -24.51
C GLU A 97 10.24 -6.04 -25.23
N THR A 98 10.89 -4.89 -25.42
CA THR A 98 12.24 -4.83 -26.02
C THR A 98 13.26 -5.54 -25.12
N LEU A 99 13.21 -5.29 -23.81
CA LEU A 99 14.08 -5.92 -22.84
C LEU A 99 13.83 -7.44 -22.75
N GLN A 100 12.56 -7.87 -22.80
CA GLN A 100 12.19 -9.28 -22.84
C GLN A 100 12.65 -9.95 -24.14
N ALA A 101 12.55 -9.29 -25.29
CA ALA A 101 13.06 -9.82 -26.56
C ALA A 101 14.60 -9.88 -26.60
N GLN A 102 15.29 -8.94 -25.95
CA GLN A 102 16.75 -9.00 -25.76
C GLN A 102 17.13 -10.14 -24.83
N PHE A 103 16.38 -10.34 -23.74
CA PHE A 103 16.58 -11.45 -22.81
C PHE A 103 16.30 -12.79 -23.48
N ALA A 104 15.21 -12.94 -24.22
CA ALA A 104 14.87 -14.16 -24.95
C ALA A 104 15.91 -14.49 -26.03
N ARG A 105 16.43 -13.50 -26.77
CA ARG A 105 17.55 -13.71 -27.71
C ARG A 105 18.85 -14.11 -27.01
N LYS A 106 19.09 -13.56 -25.82
CA LYS A 106 20.21 -13.96 -24.99
C LYS A 106 20.02 -15.42 -24.56
N THR A 107 18.83 -15.78 -24.08
CA THR A 107 18.48 -17.13 -23.62
C THR A 107 18.36 -18.18 -24.73
N GLU A 108 17.99 -17.82 -25.95
CA GLU A 108 18.09 -18.70 -27.13
C GLU A 108 19.55 -18.96 -27.51
N GLY A 109 20.44 -17.95 -27.37
CA GLY A 109 21.89 -18.15 -27.37
C GLY A 109 22.38 -19.01 -26.18
N GLU A 110 21.66 -19.00 -25.05
CA GLU A 110 21.93 -19.82 -23.86
C GLU A 110 21.37 -21.26 -23.97
N SER A 111 20.75 -21.67 -25.08
CA SER A 111 20.49 -23.10 -25.31
C SER A 111 21.79 -23.90 -25.54
N GLU A 112 22.92 -23.22 -25.79
CA GLU A 112 24.28 -23.77 -25.66
C GLU A 112 24.84 -23.74 -24.21
N GLU A 113 24.23 -23.01 -23.27
CA GLU A 113 24.70 -22.93 -21.88
C GLU A 113 24.50 -24.20 -21.06
N GLY A 114 23.69 -25.16 -21.53
CA GLY A 114 23.68 -26.51 -20.95
C GLY A 114 25.05 -27.20 -21.05
N LYS A 115 25.82 -26.91 -22.11
CA LYS A 115 27.21 -27.36 -22.27
C LYS A 115 28.20 -26.43 -21.57
N VAL A 116 27.98 -25.11 -21.64
CA VAL A 116 28.87 -24.13 -20.99
C VAL A 116 28.79 -24.22 -19.45
N ARG A 117 27.67 -24.57 -18.83
CA ARG A 117 27.62 -24.85 -17.37
C ARG A 117 28.42 -26.07 -17.00
N GLY A 118 28.39 -27.12 -17.82
CA GLY A 118 29.24 -28.30 -17.63
C GLY A 118 30.72 -27.93 -17.73
N GLU A 119 31.10 -27.19 -18.77
CA GLU A 119 32.46 -26.73 -19.00
C GLU A 119 32.93 -25.67 -17.98
N LEU A 120 32.06 -24.79 -17.50
CA LEU A 120 32.35 -23.78 -16.48
C LEU A 120 32.45 -24.41 -15.09
N THR A 121 31.65 -25.43 -14.79
CA THR A 121 31.78 -26.18 -13.53
C THR A 121 33.08 -26.98 -13.52
N VAL A 122 33.45 -27.59 -14.65
CA VAL A 122 34.73 -28.29 -14.83
C VAL A 122 35.91 -27.31 -14.80
N ALA A 123 35.78 -26.14 -15.44
CA ALA A 123 36.81 -25.09 -15.43
C ALA A 123 36.95 -24.44 -14.05
N LEU A 124 35.87 -24.24 -13.30
CA LEU A 124 35.94 -23.76 -11.92
C LEU A 124 36.57 -24.81 -10.99
N GLN A 125 36.29 -26.11 -11.20
CA GLN A 125 36.95 -27.18 -10.47
C GLN A 125 38.44 -27.28 -10.80
N SER A 126 38.82 -27.22 -12.08
CA SER A 126 40.23 -27.24 -12.50
C SER A 126 40.99 -26.00 -12.02
N LEU A 127 40.36 -24.82 -12.09
CA LEU A 127 40.93 -23.57 -11.58
C LEU A 127 41.07 -23.59 -10.06
N THR A 128 40.14 -24.23 -9.33
CA THR A 128 40.22 -24.39 -7.87
C THR A 128 41.36 -25.32 -7.48
N GLU A 129 41.56 -26.43 -8.21
CA GLU A 129 42.62 -27.40 -7.95
C GLU A 129 44.00 -26.87 -8.36
N GLU A 130 44.10 -26.16 -9.49
CA GLU A 130 45.32 -25.46 -9.90
C GLU A 130 45.64 -24.27 -8.99
N MET A 131 44.65 -23.52 -8.50
CA MET A 131 44.85 -22.51 -7.44
C MET A 131 45.37 -23.14 -6.16
N ARG A 132 44.80 -24.27 -5.73
CA ARG A 132 45.22 -24.99 -4.52
C ARG A 132 46.66 -25.51 -4.65
N ARG A 133 47.07 -25.92 -5.86
CA ARG A 133 48.44 -26.35 -6.18
C ARG A 133 49.44 -25.19 -6.30
N LEU A 134 49.04 -24.06 -6.89
CA LEU A 134 49.92 -22.91 -7.15
C LEU A 134 50.08 -21.98 -5.94
N LEU A 135 49.09 -21.88 -5.06
CA LEU A 135 49.07 -20.90 -3.97
C LEU A 135 49.54 -21.46 -2.61
N GLY A 136 49.70 -22.78 -2.48
CA GLY A 136 50.17 -23.47 -1.27
C GLY A 136 49.17 -23.41 -0.10
N GLU A 137 49.32 -24.30 0.90
CA GLU A 137 48.38 -24.46 2.03
C GLU A 137 48.16 -23.20 2.90
N ASN A 138 48.96 -22.14 2.73
CA ASN A 138 48.92 -20.92 3.54
C ASN A 138 48.35 -19.67 2.83
N TYR A 139 47.61 -19.82 1.73
CA TYR A 139 47.03 -18.67 1.02
C TYR A 139 45.84 -18.05 1.78
N GLN A 140 46.06 -16.87 2.39
CA GLN A 140 44.97 -16.03 2.87
C GLN A 140 44.40 -15.15 1.75
N ARG A 141 43.13 -15.39 1.41
CA ARG A 141 42.37 -14.60 0.42
C ARG A 141 42.35 -13.12 0.82
N LYS A 142 42.87 -12.25 -0.05
CA LYS A 142 42.84 -10.78 0.09
C LYS A 142 41.69 -10.11 -0.69
N ASN A 143 40.55 -10.78 -0.87
CA ASN A 143 39.33 -10.18 -1.41
C ASN A 143 38.13 -10.61 -0.57
N ASN A 144 37.59 -9.67 0.23
CA ASN A 144 36.51 -9.91 1.20
C ASN A 144 35.11 -9.85 0.59
N VAL A 145 34.91 -10.23 -0.68
CA VAL A 145 33.58 -10.19 -1.31
C VAL A 145 33.29 -11.53 -1.95
N ILE A 146 32.26 -12.22 -1.44
CA ILE A 146 31.73 -13.46 -2.04
C ILE A 146 30.27 -13.17 -2.41
N GLY A 147 29.95 -13.25 -3.70
CA GLY A 147 28.57 -13.04 -4.19
C GLY A 147 28.00 -11.63 -3.95
N GLY A 148 28.85 -10.60 -3.86
CA GLY A 148 28.43 -9.22 -3.56
C GLY A 148 28.23 -8.93 -2.07
N ILE A 149 28.45 -9.91 -1.18
CA ILE A 149 28.39 -9.75 0.28
C ILE A 149 29.81 -9.51 0.81
N PRO A 150 30.08 -8.35 1.44
CA PRO A 150 31.34 -8.11 2.13
C PRO A 150 31.47 -8.97 3.41
N VAL A 151 32.57 -9.73 3.51
CA VAL A 151 32.82 -10.77 4.53
C VAL A 151 33.65 -10.24 5.71
N ASP A 152 33.62 -8.95 6.00
CA ASP A 152 34.40 -8.30 7.06
C ASP A 152 33.62 -8.04 8.35
N SER A 153 32.42 -8.59 8.48
CA SER A 153 31.55 -8.36 9.64
C SER A 153 31.89 -9.27 10.81
N GLU A 154 31.95 -8.70 12.00
CA GLU A 154 32.32 -9.40 13.23
C GLU A 154 31.09 -9.80 14.06
N TYR A 155 29.95 -9.15 13.84
CA TYR A 155 28.70 -9.42 14.56
C TYR A 155 27.56 -9.62 13.57
N ILE A 156 26.79 -10.69 13.75
CA ILE A 156 25.72 -11.08 12.83
C ILE A 156 24.40 -11.17 13.59
N LEU A 157 23.35 -10.52 13.09
CA LEU A 157 22.02 -10.54 13.66
C LEU A 157 21.02 -11.05 12.63
N PHE A 158 20.34 -12.14 12.94
CA PHE A 158 19.27 -12.69 12.12
C PHE A 158 17.91 -12.17 12.58
N ILE A 159 17.14 -11.64 11.63
CA ILE A 159 15.73 -11.29 11.77
C ILE A 159 14.97 -12.27 10.90
N ILE A 160 14.21 -13.16 11.53
CA ILE A 160 13.53 -14.27 10.86
C ILE A 160 12.03 -14.01 10.86
N ASP A 161 11.42 -14.02 9.69
CA ASP A 161 9.97 -14.10 9.59
C ASP A 161 9.49 -15.46 10.08
N THR A 162 8.68 -15.42 11.13
CA THR A 162 8.11 -16.60 11.81
C THR A 162 6.66 -16.82 11.39
N SER A 163 6.25 -16.24 10.26
CA SER A 163 4.92 -16.39 9.67
C SER A 163 4.60 -17.85 9.38
N GLY A 164 3.31 -18.16 9.32
CA GLY A 164 2.85 -19.51 9.01
C GLY A 164 3.31 -20.00 7.63
N SER A 165 3.47 -19.12 6.64
CA SER A 165 4.01 -19.52 5.33
C SER A 165 5.49 -19.93 5.44
N MET A 166 6.30 -19.14 6.14
CA MET A 166 7.70 -19.48 6.39
C MET A 166 7.82 -20.80 7.16
N PHE A 167 7.13 -20.93 8.30
CA PHE A 167 7.24 -22.10 9.17
C PHE A 167 6.78 -23.40 8.50
N ASN A 168 5.73 -23.34 7.67
CA ASN A 168 5.16 -24.54 7.05
C ASN A 168 5.83 -24.96 5.74
N TYR A 169 6.53 -24.04 5.04
CA TYR A 169 7.02 -24.31 3.68
C TYR A 169 8.50 -23.98 3.46
N GLY A 170 9.04 -22.93 4.09
CA GLY A 170 10.40 -22.47 3.84
C GLY A 170 11.37 -22.66 5.01
N TRP A 171 10.93 -23.28 6.10
CA TRP A 171 11.68 -23.31 7.36
C TRP A 171 12.99 -24.10 7.26
N ASP A 172 12.96 -25.25 6.60
CA ASP A 172 14.15 -26.07 6.40
C ASP A 172 15.19 -25.34 5.55
N ARG A 173 14.75 -24.78 4.41
CA ARG A 173 15.61 -23.95 3.57
C ARG A 173 16.16 -22.73 4.30
N MET A 174 15.36 -22.10 5.17
CA MET A 174 15.80 -20.97 5.97
C MET A 174 16.91 -21.35 6.95
N MET A 175 16.79 -22.51 7.61
CA MET A 175 17.85 -23.03 8.47
C MET A 175 19.13 -23.33 7.68
N GLU A 176 19.02 -23.89 6.47
CA GLU A 176 20.17 -24.11 5.58
C GLU A 176 20.86 -22.79 5.21
N GLU A 177 20.11 -21.77 4.80
CA GLU A 177 20.68 -20.48 4.44
C GLU A 177 21.32 -19.74 5.62
N MET A 178 20.77 -19.91 6.83
CA MET A 178 21.39 -19.40 8.04
C MET A 178 22.74 -20.08 8.30
N VAL A 179 22.83 -21.41 8.13
CA VAL A 179 24.09 -22.16 8.27
C VAL A 179 25.09 -21.73 7.19
N ASN A 180 24.65 -21.64 5.93
CA ASN A 180 25.48 -21.19 4.82
C ASN A 180 26.04 -19.80 5.08
N THR A 181 25.19 -18.88 5.54
CA THR A 181 25.60 -17.52 5.92
C THR A 181 26.67 -17.57 7.01
N LEU A 182 26.45 -18.30 8.11
CA LEU A 182 27.42 -18.41 9.20
C LEU A 182 28.74 -19.08 8.80
N ASN A 183 28.73 -19.95 7.78
CA ASN A 183 29.93 -20.59 7.24
C ASN A 183 30.76 -19.67 6.35
N LEU A 184 30.14 -18.64 5.75
CA LEU A 184 30.86 -17.63 4.98
C LEU A 184 31.72 -16.73 5.86
N TYR A 185 31.38 -16.56 7.14
CA TYR A 185 32.10 -15.69 8.07
C TYR A 185 32.99 -16.50 9.04
N PRO A 186 34.31 -16.59 8.78
CA PRO A 186 35.21 -17.38 9.61
C PRO A 186 35.50 -16.77 10.99
N ASN A 187 35.27 -15.46 11.17
CA ASN A 187 35.68 -14.70 12.37
C ASN A 187 34.50 -13.94 13.03
N VAL A 188 33.37 -14.61 13.24
CA VAL A 188 32.23 -14.00 13.95
C VAL A 188 32.54 -13.99 15.45
N LYS A 189 32.35 -12.84 16.11
CA LYS A 189 32.51 -12.65 17.56
C LYS A 189 31.18 -12.83 18.29
N GLY A 190 30.07 -12.47 17.66
CA GLY A 190 28.76 -12.58 18.28
C GLY A 190 27.61 -12.73 17.28
N ILE A 191 26.62 -13.52 17.68
CA ILE A 191 25.40 -13.79 16.94
C ILE A 191 24.20 -13.29 17.75
N GLN A 192 23.14 -12.87 17.08
CA GLN A 192 21.84 -12.68 17.70
C GLN A 192 20.74 -13.15 16.75
N VAL A 193 19.63 -13.64 17.31
CA VAL A 193 18.46 -14.07 16.54
C VAL A 193 17.19 -13.50 17.15
N MET A 194 16.40 -12.82 16.33
CA MET A 194 15.08 -12.31 16.69
C MET A 194 14.08 -12.52 15.56
N ASN A 195 12.78 -12.49 15.87
CA ASN A 195 11.77 -12.55 14.81
C ASN A 195 11.56 -11.16 14.18
N ASP A 196 10.74 -11.11 13.14
CA ASP A 196 10.32 -9.92 12.41
C ASP A 196 9.69 -8.83 13.31
N MET A 197 9.10 -9.19 14.45
CA MET A 197 8.59 -8.25 15.46
C MET A 197 9.63 -7.84 16.52
N GLY A 198 10.82 -8.46 16.50
CA GLY A 198 11.93 -8.18 17.41
C GLY A 198 11.93 -8.99 18.71
N ASP A 199 11.15 -10.06 18.83
CA ASP A 199 11.25 -11.01 19.94
C ASP A 199 12.53 -11.83 19.83
N TYR A 200 13.33 -11.80 20.90
CA TYR A 200 14.58 -12.55 20.97
C TYR A 200 14.31 -14.05 21.06
N MET A 201 15.06 -14.85 20.30
CA MET A 201 15.03 -16.31 20.42
C MET A 201 15.43 -16.76 21.84
N PHE A 202 16.47 -16.15 22.38
CA PHE A 202 16.96 -16.39 23.73
C PHE A 202 16.79 -15.12 24.58
N SER A 203 15.76 -15.10 25.42
CA SER A 203 15.39 -13.92 26.21
C SER A 203 16.47 -13.47 27.20
N ASN A 204 17.29 -14.38 27.70
CA ASN A 204 18.45 -14.10 28.55
C ASN A 204 19.59 -13.34 27.82
N TYR A 205 19.58 -13.32 26.50
CA TYR A 205 20.49 -12.54 25.65
C TYR A 205 19.86 -11.24 25.13
N ARG A 206 18.76 -10.76 25.73
CA ARG A 206 18.18 -9.45 25.40
C ARG A 206 19.25 -8.35 25.50
N ASN A 207 19.38 -7.55 24.44
CA ASN A 207 20.39 -6.48 24.29
C ASN A 207 21.85 -6.94 24.46
N LYS A 208 22.13 -8.24 24.28
CA LYS A 208 23.48 -8.81 24.38
C LYS A 208 23.77 -9.67 23.16
N TRP A 209 25.03 -9.71 22.73
CA TRP A 209 25.46 -10.66 21.71
C TRP A 209 25.62 -12.05 22.33
N ILE A 210 25.16 -13.08 21.63
CA ILE A 210 25.47 -14.47 21.95
C ILE A 210 26.90 -14.72 21.44
N PRO A 211 27.87 -15.11 22.30
CA PRO A 211 29.22 -15.42 21.82
C PRO A 211 29.17 -16.51 20.76
N ASP A 212 29.88 -16.32 19.67
CA ASP A 212 29.91 -17.32 18.61
C ASP A 212 30.80 -18.50 18.99
N THR A 213 30.17 -19.66 19.22
CA THR A 213 30.86 -20.93 19.48
C THR A 213 30.07 -22.06 18.83
N PRO A 214 30.71 -23.21 18.48
CA PRO A 214 30.00 -24.35 17.91
C PRO A 214 28.77 -24.78 18.73
N GLY A 215 28.91 -24.91 20.05
CA GLY A 215 27.80 -25.28 20.92
C GLY A 215 26.68 -24.22 20.99
N ARG A 216 26.97 -22.93 20.80
CA ARG A 216 25.95 -21.88 20.72
C ARG A 216 25.23 -21.89 19.37
N ARG A 217 25.96 -22.13 18.27
CA ARG A 217 25.37 -22.34 16.95
C ARG A 217 24.43 -23.56 16.96
N ASP A 218 24.86 -24.67 17.53
CA ASP A 218 24.03 -25.88 17.66
C ASP A 218 22.76 -25.61 18.49
N ALA A 219 22.89 -24.88 19.62
CA ALA A 219 21.74 -24.51 20.44
C ALA A 219 20.73 -23.62 19.68
N ILE A 220 21.22 -22.69 18.85
CA ILE A 220 20.38 -21.87 17.97
C ILE A 220 19.62 -22.77 16.98
N LEU A 221 20.32 -23.66 16.27
CA LEU A 221 19.72 -24.57 15.28
C LEU A 221 18.70 -25.53 15.92
N GLN A 222 19.01 -26.06 17.10
CA GLN A 222 18.06 -26.90 17.85
C GLN A 222 16.81 -26.11 18.26
N ARG A 223 16.99 -24.86 18.70
CA ARG A 223 15.86 -24.02 19.10
C ARG A 223 14.96 -23.69 17.90
N LEU A 224 15.56 -23.39 16.74
CA LEU A 224 14.84 -23.06 15.50
C LEU A 224 13.82 -24.11 15.09
N LYS A 225 14.09 -25.41 15.31
CA LYS A 225 13.15 -26.51 14.98
C LYS A 225 11.76 -26.36 15.60
N SER A 226 11.64 -25.63 16.71
CA SER A 226 10.39 -25.46 17.45
C SER A 226 10.09 -23.99 17.79
N TRP A 227 10.82 -23.06 17.19
CA TRP A 227 10.68 -21.64 17.51
C TRP A 227 9.72 -20.97 16.54
N ASN A 228 8.46 -20.87 16.96
CA ASN A 228 7.37 -20.26 16.20
C ASN A 228 6.64 -19.19 17.04
N PRO A 229 7.31 -18.07 17.38
CA PRO A 229 6.64 -16.92 17.99
C PRO A 229 5.65 -16.32 16.98
N PHE A 230 4.70 -15.50 17.47
CA PHE A 230 3.79 -14.77 16.59
C PHE A 230 4.56 -13.88 15.61
N SER A 231 4.08 -13.74 14.37
CA SER A 231 4.63 -12.87 13.33
C SER A 231 3.49 -12.12 12.65
N ASN A 232 3.76 -10.89 12.25
CA ASN A 232 2.86 -10.08 11.44
C ASN A 232 3.33 -9.98 9.97
N SER A 233 4.34 -10.76 9.58
CA SER A 233 5.01 -10.73 8.27
C SER A 233 5.52 -9.31 7.91
N SER A 234 6.09 -8.62 8.89
CA SER A 234 6.66 -7.27 8.75
C SER A 234 8.01 -7.18 9.45
N PRO A 235 9.12 -7.05 8.70
CA PRO A 235 10.45 -7.01 9.30
C PRO A 235 10.81 -5.64 9.91
N VAL A 236 9.89 -4.67 9.87
CA VAL A 236 10.15 -3.27 10.19
C VAL A 236 10.50 -3.11 11.66
N GLU A 237 9.67 -3.69 12.51
CA GLU A 237 9.78 -3.65 13.96
C GLU A 237 11.07 -4.32 14.42
N GLY A 238 11.37 -5.50 13.88
CA GLY A 238 12.60 -6.25 14.12
C GLY A 238 13.83 -5.48 13.70
N ILE A 239 13.85 -4.88 12.49
CA ILE A 239 14.98 -4.09 12.01
C ILE A 239 15.19 -2.85 12.89
N GLN A 240 14.13 -2.11 13.20
CA GLN A 240 14.23 -0.94 14.07
C GLN A 240 14.79 -1.31 15.44
N LYS A 241 14.32 -2.42 16.02
CA LYS A 241 14.79 -2.90 17.33
C LYS A 241 16.24 -3.37 17.26
N ALA A 242 16.61 -4.12 16.23
CA ALA A 242 17.97 -4.58 16.01
C ALA A 242 18.95 -3.40 15.92
N VAL A 243 18.66 -2.42 15.07
CA VAL A 243 19.54 -1.25 14.91
C VAL A 243 19.62 -0.47 16.22
N ARG A 244 18.48 -0.18 16.89
CA ARG A 244 18.48 0.58 18.15
C ARG A 244 19.22 -0.13 19.29
N SER A 245 19.06 -1.44 19.42
CA SER A 245 19.63 -2.20 20.55
C SER A 245 21.10 -2.54 20.38
N PHE A 246 21.59 -2.67 19.14
CA PHE A 246 22.91 -3.23 18.87
C PHE A 246 23.87 -2.27 18.17
N TYR A 247 23.41 -1.09 17.74
CA TYR A 247 24.29 -0.09 17.13
C TYR A 247 25.49 0.21 18.02
N ASP A 248 26.68 0.10 17.43
CA ASP A 248 27.95 0.41 18.07
C ASP A 248 28.93 0.93 17.00
N PRO A 249 29.46 2.15 17.14
CA PRO A 249 30.36 2.75 16.15
C PRO A 249 31.72 2.04 16.04
N ASN A 250 32.02 1.08 16.91
CA ASN A 250 33.27 0.32 16.89
C ASN A 250 33.06 -1.14 16.44
N LYS A 251 31.82 -1.56 16.13
CA LYS A 251 31.50 -2.93 15.71
C LYS A 251 31.03 -2.94 14.27
N LYS A 252 31.53 -3.89 13.48
CA LYS A 252 31.01 -4.19 12.14
C LYS A 252 29.86 -5.18 12.28
N ILE A 253 28.63 -4.70 12.06
CA ILE A 253 27.41 -5.44 12.29
C ILE A 253 26.72 -5.71 10.96
N SER A 254 26.37 -6.96 10.70
CA SER A 254 25.49 -7.36 9.60
C SER A 254 24.16 -7.86 10.14
N ILE A 255 23.07 -7.26 9.66
CA ILE A 255 21.71 -7.71 9.89
C ILE A 255 21.27 -8.52 8.67
N TYR A 256 20.77 -9.74 8.87
CA TYR A 256 20.18 -10.58 7.85
C TYR A 256 18.68 -10.70 8.09
N VAL A 257 17.89 -10.25 7.13
CA VAL A 257 16.43 -10.38 7.14
C VAL A 257 16.03 -11.58 6.28
N LEU A 258 15.35 -12.57 6.86
CA LEU A 258 14.91 -13.78 6.17
C LEU A 258 13.39 -13.80 6.18
N GLY A 259 12.77 -13.78 5.00
CA GLY A 259 11.30 -13.81 4.89
C GLY A 259 10.79 -14.00 3.48
N ASP A 260 9.49 -14.23 3.36
CA ASP A 260 8.81 -14.50 2.08
C ASP A 260 7.84 -13.38 1.67
N GLU A 261 7.40 -12.54 2.61
CA GLU A 261 6.38 -11.54 2.34
C GLU A 261 6.42 -10.27 3.18
N PHE A 262 5.73 -9.22 2.71
CA PHE A 262 5.55 -7.96 3.42
C PHE A 262 4.09 -7.50 3.39
N THR A 263 3.46 -7.50 4.56
CA THR A 263 2.04 -7.12 4.76
C THR A 263 1.86 -5.66 5.20
N GLY A 264 2.94 -4.96 5.58
CA GLY A 264 2.87 -3.60 6.11
C GLY A 264 2.26 -2.58 5.15
N LYS A 265 1.78 -1.45 5.68
CA LYS A 265 0.99 -0.47 4.90
C LYS A 265 1.81 0.33 3.88
N SER A 266 3.07 0.64 4.17
CA SER A 266 3.88 1.55 3.34
C SER A 266 5.37 1.21 3.39
N ILE A 267 5.92 0.78 2.25
CA ILE A 267 7.37 0.57 2.02
C ILE A 267 8.15 1.85 2.34
N ARG A 268 7.63 3.02 1.91
CA ARG A 268 8.28 4.31 2.16
C ARG A 268 8.45 4.60 3.64
N ASN A 269 7.45 4.31 4.46
CA ASN A 269 7.53 4.56 5.90
C ASN A 269 8.59 3.67 6.57
N VAL A 270 8.73 2.44 6.10
CA VAL A 270 9.80 1.52 6.53
C VAL A 270 11.17 2.09 6.19
N MET A 271 11.37 2.48 4.92
CA MET A 271 12.64 3.06 4.48
C MET A 271 12.99 4.30 5.32
N LEU A 272 12.05 5.24 5.51
CA LEU A 272 12.28 6.43 6.31
C LEU A 272 12.60 6.12 7.78
N ALA A 273 11.97 5.10 8.35
CA ALA A 273 12.25 4.68 9.72
C ALA A 273 13.67 4.11 9.86
N VAL A 274 14.08 3.22 8.94
CA VAL A 274 15.42 2.64 8.97
C VAL A 274 16.48 3.69 8.63
N ASP A 275 16.23 4.52 7.61
CA ASP A 275 17.10 5.64 7.24
C ASP A 275 17.26 6.60 8.42
N ARG A 276 16.21 6.91 9.19
CA ARG A 276 16.34 7.79 10.37
C ARG A 276 17.27 7.20 11.43
N VAL A 277 17.20 5.89 11.69
CA VAL A 277 18.05 5.25 12.69
C VAL A 277 19.50 5.17 12.19
N ASN A 278 19.72 4.95 10.90
CA ASN A 278 21.05 4.85 10.31
C ASN A 278 21.69 6.21 9.95
N ALA A 279 20.90 7.25 9.64
CA ALA A 279 21.36 8.57 9.24
C ALA A 279 21.80 9.45 10.41
N GLN A 280 21.43 9.11 11.65
CA GLN A 280 21.88 9.80 12.86
C GLN A 280 23.41 9.79 13.05
N HIS A 281 24.16 9.05 12.22
CA HIS A 281 25.57 8.72 12.46
C HIS A 281 26.53 9.01 11.28
N GLY A 282 26.06 9.68 10.22
CA GLY A 282 26.87 10.14 9.07
C GLY A 282 27.13 9.08 7.98
N GLU A 283 27.18 9.51 6.71
CA GLU A 283 27.28 8.61 5.54
C GLU A 283 28.55 7.74 5.52
N SER A 284 29.67 8.22 6.09
CA SER A 284 30.96 7.50 6.07
C SER A 284 31.17 6.53 7.26
N LYS A 285 30.18 6.36 8.15
CA LYS A 285 30.27 5.52 9.37
C LYS A 285 29.10 4.54 9.51
N ARG A 286 28.51 4.09 8.39
CA ARG A 286 27.47 3.04 8.39
C ARG A 286 28.07 1.70 8.77
N ASN A 287 28.11 1.43 10.08
CA ASN A 287 28.66 0.20 10.64
C ASN A 287 27.65 -0.95 10.73
N VAL A 288 26.37 -0.64 10.48
CA VAL A 288 25.30 -1.63 10.36
C VAL A 288 24.97 -1.79 8.88
N ARG A 289 25.25 -2.98 8.34
CA ARG A 289 24.82 -3.38 7.00
C ARG A 289 23.57 -4.24 7.10
N ILE A 290 22.66 -4.06 6.15
CA ILE A 290 21.41 -4.83 6.09
C ILE A 290 21.43 -5.67 4.81
N HIS A 291 21.38 -6.98 4.99
CA HIS A 291 21.24 -7.99 3.96
C HIS A 291 19.86 -8.62 4.08
N ALA A 292 19.36 -9.18 2.98
CA ALA A 292 18.08 -9.87 2.99
C ALA A 292 18.10 -11.10 2.09
N ILE A 293 17.44 -12.17 2.53
CA ILE A 293 17.21 -13.40 1.80
C ILE A 293 15.69 -13.55 1.64
N GLY A 294 15.23 -13.53 0.39
CA GLY A 294 13.83 -13.66 0.03
C GLY A 294 13.48 -15.09 -0.36
N PHE A 295 12.50 -15.67 0.33
CA PHE A 295 12.00 -17.02 0.06
C PHE A 295 10.80 -16.95 -0.90
N PRO A 296 10.83 -17.60 -2.06
CA PRO A 296 9.79 -17.41 -3.08
C PRO A 296 8.47 -18.17 -2.78
N ILE A 297 8.10 -18.33 -1.50
CA ILE A 297 6.92 -19.09 -1.06
C ILE A 297 5.64 -18.50 -1.66
N GLN A 298 5.50 -17.17 -1.63
CA GLN A 298 4.32 -16.48 -2.17
C GLN A 298 4.18 -16.65 -3.68
N PHE A 299 5.28 -16.87 -4.42
CA PHE A 299 5.26 -17.06 -5.88
C PHE A 299 4.75 -18.45 -6.29
N SER A 300 4.63 -19.39 -5.35
CA SER A 300 3.92 -20.66 -5.57
C SER A 300 2.39 -20.49 -5.59
N ARG A 301 1.88 -19.33 -5.14
CA ARG A 301 0.45 -19.02 -5.11
C ARG A 301 -0.03 -18.41 -6.43
N PRO A 302 -1.35 -18.43 -6.71
CA PRO A 302 -1.92 -17.74 -7.87
C PRO A 302 -1.46 -16.27 -7.99
N PRO A 303 -1.29 -15.71 -9.20
CA PRO A 303 -0.71 -14.38 -9.41
C PRO A 303 -1.34 -13.24 -8.59
N HIS A 304 -2.65 -13.28 -8.36
CA HIS A 304 -3.37 -12.27 -7.59
C HIS A 304 -3.06 -12.30 -6.07
N LEU A 305 -2.41 -13.35 -5.56
CA LEU A 305 -1.98 -13.49 -4.16
C LEU A 305 -0.48 -13.24 -3.97
N GLN A 306 0.27 -12.97 -5.04
CA GLN A 306 1.73 -12.78 -4.99
C GLN A 306 2.14 -11.37 -4.56
N THR A 307 1.17 -10.47 -4.35
CA THR A 307 1.43 -9.05 -4.09
C THR A 307 2.32 -8.83 -2.88
N THR A 308 2.14 -9.58 -1.79
CA THR A 308 2.95 -9.43 -0.56
C THR A 308 4.41 -9.87 -0.77
N GLY A 309 4.66 -10.92 -1.56
CA GLY A 309 6.01 -11.35 -1.95
C GLY A 309 6.72 -10.35 -2.87
N LEU A 310 6.01 -9.80 -3.86
CA LEU A 310 6.54 -8.73 -4.72
C LEU A 310 6.91 -7.48 -3.91
N ARG A 311 6.05 -7.10 -2.94
CA ARG A 311 6.30 -5.97 -2.05
C ARG A 311 7.50 -6.21 -1.14
N PHE A 312 7.70 -7.44 -0.66
CA PHE A 312 8.88 -7.81 0.12
C PHE A 312 10.16 -7.65 -0.70
N ALA A 313 10.19 -8.24 -1.91
CA ALA A 313 11.36 -8.15 -2.79
C ALA A 313 11.71 -6.70 -3.14
N ALA A 314 10.70 -5.87 -3.45
CA ALA A 314 10.89 -4.45 -3.73
C ALA A 314 11.42 -3.68 -2.51
N LEU A 315 10.84 -3.91 -1.33
CA LEU A 315 11.30 -3.29 -0.09
C LEU A 315 12.74 -3.69 0.23
N MET A 316 13.05 -4.98 0.20
CA MET A 316 14.37 -5.49 0.56
C MET A 316 15.44 -5.03 -0.41
N ARG A 317 15.18 -5.05 -1.72
CA ARG A 317 16.12 -4.54 -2.73
C ARG A 317 16.55 -3.10 -2.45
N GLU A 318 15.58 -2.21 -2.20
CA GLU A 318 15.87 -0.80 -1.88
C GLU A 318 16.55 -0.65 -0.53
N LEU A 319 16.09 -1.39 0.48
CA LEU A 319 16.61 -1.30 1.83
C LEU A 319 18.07 -1.76 1.91
N THR A 320 18.40 -2.90 1.30
CA THR A 320 19.76 -3.43 1.31
C THR A 320 20.70 -2.52 0.52
N TYR A 321 20.26 -2.00 -0.63
CA TYR A 321 21.04 -1.06 -1.44
C TYR A 321 21.41 0.20 -0.65
N ARG A 322 20.43 0.82 0.03
CA ARG A 322 20.67 1.99 0.88
C ARG A 322 21.56 1.69 2.08
N ASN A 323 21.57 0.46 2.58
CA ASN A 323 22.31 0.10 3.78
C ASN A 323 23.60 -0.68 3.49
N GLY A 324 24.12 -0.60 2.26
CA GLY A 324 25.41 -1.19 1.88
C GLY A 324 25.46 -2.71 2.00
N GLY A 325 24.30 -3.37 1.91
CA GLY A 325 24.19 -4.82 1.88
C GLY A 325 23.59 -5.33 0.58
N THR A 326 23.10 -6.56 0.61
CA THR A 326 22.72 -7.32 -0.58
C THR A 326 21.38 -7.99 -0.36
N PHE A 327 20.51 -7.93 -1.37
CA PHE A 327 19.29 -8.72 -1.42
C PHE A 327 19.51 -9.93 -2.33
N VAL A 328 19.19 -11.12 -1.82
CA VAL A 328 19.24 -12.38 -2.57
C VAL A 328 17.82 -12.96 -2.57
N GLY A 329 17.19 -12.97 -3.74
CA GLY A 329 15.97 -13.75 -3.95
C GLY A 329 16.36 -15.19 -4.29
N LEU A 330 15.87 -16.15 -3.52
CA LEU A 330 16.09 -17.56 -3.83
C LEU A 330 15.24 -17.98 -5.03
N ASN A 331 15.72 -18.95 -5.79
CA ASN A 331 14.97 -19.54 -6.91
C ASN A 331 13.98 -20.61 -6.43
N ASP A 332 14.21 -21.16 -5.24
CA ASP A 332 13.36 -22.17 -4.59
C ASP A 332 13.35 -21.93 -3.07
N PHE A 333 12.32 -22.44 -2.40
CA PHE A 333 12.15 -22.40 -0.95
C PHE A 333 12.18 -23.79 -0.30
N ARG A 334 12.35 -24.85 -1.10
CA ARG A 334 12.46 -26.23 -0.65
C ARG A 334 13.88 -26.69 -0.40
#